data_AF-X0RBF9-F1
#
_entry.id   AF-X0RBF9-F1
#
_cell.length_a   1.000
_cell.length_b   1.000
_cell.length_c   1.000
_cell.angle_alpha   90.00
_cell.angle_beta   90.00
_cell.angle_gamma   90.00
#
_symmetry.space_group_name_H-M   'P 1'
#
loop_
_entity.id
_entity.type
_entity.pdbx_description
1 polymer ?
#
loop_
_entity_poly.entity_id
_entity_poly.type
_entity_poly.pdbx_seq_one_letter_code
_entity_poly.pdbx_strand_id
1 'polypeptide(L)' 'MVQIRMPSSAGRGYYDKKIAEGKSPRATTRSLKRHLSDHVWRIMLADERRSCRQREEESDRAA' A
#
# COMPACT_ATOMS: atom_id res chain seq x y z
N MET A 1 8.61 1.89 6.32
CA MET A 1 9.63 2.47 5.44
C MET A 1 8.96 3.51 4.53
N VAL A 2 9.30 4.79 4.65
CA VAL A 2 8.87 5.81 3.67
C VAL A 2 10.11 6.61 3.33
N GLN A 3 10.76 6.29 2.21
CA GLN A 3 12.05 6.89 1.85
C GLN A 3 11.88 8.32 1.30
N ILE A 4 11.29 9.24 2.07
CA ILE A 4 11.11 10.65 1.67
C ILE A 4 12.46 11.38 1.53
N ARG A 5 13.49 10.91 2.26
CA ARG A 5 14.83 11.51 2.23
C ARG A 5 15.52 11.39 0.86
N MET A 6 15.24 10.32 0.11
CA MET A 6 15.89 10.08 -1.18
C MET A 6 15.12 10.80 -2.31
N PRO A 7 15.76 11.71 -3.06
CA PRO A 7 15.11 12.50 -4.11
C PRO A 7 14.43 11.68 -5.22
N SER A 8 15.04 10.54 -5.58
CA SER A 8 14.57 9.66 -6.66
C SER A 8 13.53 8.63 -6.22
N SER A 9 13.11 8.64 -4.95
CA SER A 9 12.15 7.64 -4.47
C SER A 9 10.72 8.01 -4.87
N ALA A 10 9.89 6.97 -5.10
CA ALA A 10 8.46 7.15 -5.31
C ALA A 10 7.76 7.85 -4.12
N GLY A 11 8.26 7.62 -2.89
CA GLY A 11 7.76 8.27 -1.69
C GLY A 11 8.01 9.77 -1.68
N ARG A 12 9.18 10.21 -2.19
CA ARG A 12 9.49 11.64 -2.34
C ARG A 12 8.66 12.28 -3.45
N GLY A 13 8.48 11.61 -4.59
CA GLY A 13 7.60 12.11 -5.66
C GLY A 13 6.15 12.31 -5.20
N TYR A 14 5.59 11.36 -4.42
CA TYR A 14 4.26 11.52 -3.83
C TYR A 14 4.20 12.67 -2.81
N TYR A 15 5.23 12.80 -1.97
CA TYR A 15 5.33 13.89 -1.01
C TYR A 15 5.35 15.25 -1.72
N ASP A 16 6.22 15.42 -2.72
CA ASP A 16 6.38 16.67 -3.46
C ASP A 16 5.09 17.03 -4.21
N LYS A 17 4.39 16.05 -4.81
CA LYS A 17 3.07 16.27 -5.42
C LYS A 17 2.06 16.84 -4.43
N LYS A 18 1.99 16.28 -3.21
CA LYS A 18 1.04 16.73 -2.19
C LYS A 18 1.42 18.09 -1.58
N ILE A 19 2.72 18.39 -1.48
CA ILE A 19 3.19 19.74 -1.12
C ILE A 19 2.80 20.75 -2.20
N ALA A 20 2.97 20.42 -3.49
CA ALA A 20 2.57 21.27 -4.61
C ALA A 20 1.04 21.50 -4.65
N GLU A 21 0.24 20.54 -4.18
CA GLU A 21 -1.21 20.70 -3.95
C GLU A 21 -1.55 21.65 -2.77
N GLY A 22 -0.55 22.23 -2.08
CA GLY A 22 -0.74 23.18 -0.98
C GLY A 22 -0.97 22.53 0.39
N LYS A 23 -0.77 21.21 0.53
CA LYS A 23 -0.93 20.53 1.83
C LYS A 23 0.27 20.79 2.74
N SER A 24 -0.01 20.89 4.03
CA SER A 24 1.05 21.03 5.03
C SER A 24 1.96 19.79 5.06
N PRO A 25 3.27 19.94 5.33
CA PRO A 25 4.23 18.83 5.46
C PRO A 25 3.75 17.67 6.35
N ARG A 26 3.10 18.00 7.47
CA ARG A 26 2.53 17.02 8.41
C ARG A 26 1.34 16.27 7.80
N ALA A 27 0.47 16.95 7.06
CA ALA A 27 -0.66 16.32 6.36
C ALA A 27 -0.16 15.41 5.23
N THR A 28 0.83 15.87 4.46
CA THR A 28 1.45 15.09 3.39
C THR A 28 2.10 13.81 3.91
N THR A 29 2.87 13.90 5.00
CA THR A 29 3.50 12.73 5.62
C THR A 29 2.46 11.72 6.11
N ARG A 30 1.36 12.19 6.72
CA ARG A 30 0.24 11.32 7.12
C ARG A 30 -0.43 10.67 5.90
N SER A 31 -0.69 11.43 4.84
CA SER A 31 -1.31 10.91 3.61
C SER A 31 -0.43 9.84 2.97
N LEU A 32 0.89 10.03 2.92
CA LEU A 32 1.82 9.06 2.37
C LEU A 32 1.87 7.76 3.19
N LYS A 33 1.91 7.87 4.53
CA LYS A 33 1.83 6.69 5.41
C LYS A 33 0.51 5.93 5.21
N ARG A 34 -0.62 6.65 5.17
CA ARG A 34 -1.95 6.08 4.92
C ARG A 34 -1.98 5.35 3.58
N HIS A 35 -1.50 5.99 2.52
CA HIS A 35 -1.47 5.40 1.18
C HIS A 35 -0.72 4.07 1.13
N LEU A 36 0.44 3.99 1.81
CA LEU A 36 1.21 2.76 1.90
C LEU A 36 0.50 1.68 2.73
N SER A 37 -0.05 2.05 3.89
CA SER A 37 -0.81 1.12 4.72
C SER A 37 -2.03 0.56 3.98
N ASP A 38 -2.79 1.41 3.29
CA ASP A 38 -3.95 1.00 2.50
C ASP A 38 -3.53 0.06 1.36
N HIS A 39 -2.40 0.32 0.71
CA HIS A 39 -1.88 -0.53 -0.36
C HIS A 39 -1.47 -1.92 0.15
N VAL A 40 -0.72 -1.96 1.26
CA VAL A 40 -0.31 -3.23 1.90
C VAL A 40 -1.52 -4.02 2.36
N TRP A 41 -2.48 -3.37 3.02
CA TRP A 41 -3.71 -4.01 3.46
C TRP A 41 -4.48 -4.65 2.31
N ARG A 42 -4.59 -3.96 1.17
CA ARG A 42 -5.25 -4.49 -0.03
C ARG A 42 -4.53 -5.70 -0.61
N ILE A 43 -3.20 -5.71 -0.57
CA ILE A 43 -2.41 -6.87 -1.01
C ILE A 43 -2.66 -8.05 -0.08
N MET A 44 -2.54 -7.84 1.24
CA MET A 44 -2.78 -8.90 2.24
C MET A 44 -4.17 -9.52 2.08
N LEU A 45 -5.21 -8.70 1.88
CA LEU A 45 -6.57 -9.18 1.67
C LEU A 45 -6.74 -9.93 0.34
N ALA A 46 -6.05 -9.50 -0.72
CA ALA A 46 -6.06 -10.21 -1.99
C ALA A 46 -5.38 -11.58 -1.88
N ASP A 47 -4.27 -11.65 -1.16
CA ASP A 47 -3.52 -12.88 -0.91
C ASP A 47 -4.32 -13.86 -0.03
N GLU A 48 -5.02 -13.35 0.98
CA GLU A 48 -5.91 -14.15 1.83
C GLU A 48 -7.04 -14.77 1.01
N ARG A 49 -7.70 -13.98 0.15
CA ARG A 49 -8.76 -14.46 -0.75
C ARG A 49 -8.25 -15.51 -1.72
N ARG A 50 -7.04 -15.32 -2.26
CA ARG A 50 -6.41 -16.29 -3.15
C ARG A 50 -6.11 -17.60 -2.41
N SER A 51 -5.57 -17.51 -1.20
CA SER A 51 -5.28 -18.66 -0.35
C SER A 51 -6.55 -19.42 0.05
N CYS A 52 -7.65 -18.70 0.32
CA CYS A 52 -8.95 -19.32 0.62
C CYS A 52 -9.45 -20.14 -0.56
N ARG A 53 -9.47 -19.54 -1.76
CA ARG A 53 -9.89 -20.23 -2.98
C ARG A 53 -9.04 -21.48 -3.26
N GLN A 54 -7.72 -21.37 -3.09
CA GLN A 54 -6.82 -22.51 -3.31
C GLN A 54 -7.12 -23.68 -2.37
N ARG A 55 -7.45 -23.39 -1.10
CA ARG A 55 -7.84 -24.42 -0.12
C ARG A 55 -9.17 -25.07 -0.46
N GLU A 56 -10.15 -24.29 -0.93
CA GLU A 56 -11.44 -24.82 -1.39
C GLU A 56 -11.25 -25.76 -2.59
N GLU A 57 -10.49 -25.33 -3.60
CA GLU A 57 -10.17 -26.15 -4.78
C GLU A 57 -9.34 -27.41 -4.44
N GLU A 58 -8.54 -27.38 -3.38
CA GLU A 58 -7.80 -28.54 -2.89
C GLU A 58 -8.71 -29.52 -2.15
N SER A 59 -9.63 -29.01 -1.33
CA SER A 59 -10.65 -29.81 -0.65
C SER A 59 -11.59 -30.50 -1.64
N ASP A 60 -12.05 -29.79 -2.67
CA ASP A 60 -12.92 -30.35 -3.72
C ASP A 60 -12.20 -31.38 -4.60
N ARG A 61 -10.88 -31.28 -4.74
CA ARG A 61 -10.07 -32.28 -5.46
C ARG A 61 -9.74 -33.52 -4.62
N ALA A 62 -9.77 -33.39 -3.29
CA ALA A 62 -9.51 -34.48 -2.36
C ALA A 62 -10.77 -35.30 -2.01
N ALA A 63 -11.95 -34.79 -2.36
CA ALA A 63 -13.26 -35.44 -2.20
C ALA A 63 -13.67 -36.21 -3.47
#